data_AF-A0A397I147-F1
#
_entry.id   AF-A0A397I147-F1
#
_cell.length_a   1.000
_cell.length_b   1.000
_cell.length_c   1.000
_cell.angle_alpha   90.00
_cell.angle_beta   90.00
_cell.angle_gamma   90.00
#
_symmetry.space_group_name_H-M   'P 1'
#
loop_
_entity.id
_entity.type
_entity.pdbx_description
1 polymer ?
#
loop_
_entity_poly.entity_id
_entity_poly.type
_entity_poly.pdbx_seq_one_letter_code
_entity_poly.pdbx_strand_id
1 'polypeptide(L)'
;MGVSTEYTWAEVKRHNTPQDLWIAIDGKVYNVSEYQQDHPGGEEILRNFAGQDATTAFTDAGHSRDAYEKLESLLIGSLEPEVSQKKPNSLAFPVN
;
A
#
# COMPACT_ATOMS: atom_id res chain seq x y z
N MET A 1 7.88 -2.29 19.15
CA MET A 1 8.12 -1.25 18.13
C MET A 1 7.84 -1.91 16.79
N GLY A 2 6.62 -1.77 16.26
CA GLY A 2 6.30 -2.31 14.94
C GLY A 2 6.95 -1.39 13.92
N VAL A 3 7.93 -1.91 13.18
CA VAL A 3 8.48 -1.22 12.01
C VAL A 3 7.38 -1.15 10.96
N SER A 4 6.68 -0.01 10.89
CA SER A 4 5.80 0.30 9.77
C SER A 4 6.70 0.61 8.58
N THR A 5 6.85 -0.33 7.64
CA THR A 5 7.62 -0.06 6.43
C THR A 5 6.93 1.04 5.64
N GLU A 6 7.67 2.07 5.25
CA GLU A 6 7.16 3.21 4.49
C GLU A 6 7.54 3.05 3.01
N TYR A 7 6.57 3.28 2.13
CA TYR A 7 6.74 3.16 0.68
C TYR A 7 6.38 4.45 -0.03
N THR A 8 7.15 4.81 -1.06
CA THR A 8 6.82 5.94 -1.94
C THR A 8 5.85 5.53 -3.03
N TRP A 9 5.12 6.50 -3.58
CA TRP A 9 4.32 6.30 -4.80
C TRP A 9 5.15 5.74 -5.97
N ALA A 10 6.41 6.15 -6.08
CA ALA A 10 7.30 5.64 -7.11
C ALA A 10 7.54 4.14 -6.97
N GLU A 11 7.69 3.65 -5.73
CA GLU A 11 7.84 2.22 -5.47
C GLU A 11 6.52 1.47 -5.71
N VAL A 12 5.41 1.95 -5.14
CA VAL A 12 4.09 1.31 -5.31
C VAL A 12 3.73 1.14 -6.80
N LYS A 13 4.03 2.14 -7.64
CA LYS A 13 3.79 2.08 -9.10
C LYS A 13 4.60 1.01 -9.83
N ARG A 14 5.71 0.53 -9.26
CA ARG A 14 6.53 -0.55 -9.86
C ARG A 14 5.89 -1.92 -9.65
N HIS A 15 5.09 -2.07 -8.60
CA HIS A 15 4.35 -3.28 -8.26
C HIS A 15 2.98 -3.27 -8.96
N ASN A 16 3.02 -3.26 -10.30
CA ASN A 16 1.84 -3.15 -11.16
C ASN A 16 1.56 -4.40 -12.00
N THR A 17 2.15 -5.55 -11.65
CA THR A 17 2.04 -6.78 -12.43
C THR A 17 1.19 -7.82 -11.71
N PRO A 18 0.62 -8.82 -12.39
CA PRO A 18 -0.21 -9.84 -11.75
C PRO A 18 0.51 -10.63 -10.65
N GLN A 19 1.81 -10.85 -10.81
CA GLN A 19 2.60 -11.61 -9.83
C GLN A 19 3.13 -10.73 -8.69
N ASP A 20 2.97 -9.40 -8.83
CA ASP A 20 3.52 -8.39 -7.95
C ASP A 20 2.65 -7.13 -8.05
N LEU A 21 1.50 -7.19 -7.38
CA LEU A 21 0.36 -6.28 -7.45
C LEU A 21 0.16 -5.62 -6.09
N TRP A 22 0.52 -4.35 -5.99
CA TRP A 22 0.25 -3.55 -4.80
C TRP A 22 -0.81 -2.50 -5.07
N ILE A 23 -1.57 -2.18 -4.03
CA ILE A 23 -2.57 -1.10 -4.06
C ILE A 23 -2.41 -0.23 -2.81
N ALA A 24 -2.77 1.03 -2.94
CA ALA A 24 -2.87 1.94 -1.81
C ALA A 24 -4.34 2.13 -1.42
N ILE A 25 -4.66 1.99 -0.14
CA ILE A 25 -6.00 2.29 0.41
C ILE A 25 -5.81 3.09 1.70
N ASP A 26 -6.40 4.28 1.76
CA ASP A 26 -6.37 5.18 2.91
C ASP A 26 -4.93 5.51 3.39
N GLY A 27 -4.02 5.73 2.44
CA GLY A 27 -2.61 6.00 2.75
C GLY A 27 -1.81 4.81 3.29
N LYS A 28 -2.34 3.59 3.18
CA LYS A 28 -1.66 2.33 3.50
C LYS A 28 -1.42 1.52 2.24
N VAL A 29 -0.35 0.73 2.23
CA VAL A 29 0.04 -0.10 1.07
C VAL A 29 -0.19 -1.57 1.38
N TYR A 30 -0.84 -2.24 0.44
CA TYR A 30 -1.27 -3.63 0.56
C TYR A 30 -0.75 -4.45 -0.61
N ASN A 31 -0.25 -5.66 -0.31
CA ASN A 31 0.11 -6.63 -1.33
C ASN A 31 -1.08 -7.57 -1.57
N VAL A 32 -1.68 -7.48 -2.75
CA VAL A 32 -2.86 -8.29 -3.13
C VAL A 32 -2.52 -9.31 -4.22
N SER A 33 -1.23 -9.52 -4.52
CA SER A 33 -0.76 -10.43 -5.59
C SER A 33 -1.31 -11.85 -5.43
N GLU A 34 -1.25 -12.39 -4.21
CA GLU A 34 -1.78 -13.72 -3.91
C GLU A 34 -3.30 -13.71 -3.73
N TYR A 35 -3.87 -12.60 -3.28
CA TYR A 35 -5.31 -12.49 -3.01
C TYR A 35 -6.16 -12.26 -4.27
N GLN A 36 -5.56 -11.85 -5.40
CA GLN A 36 -6.33 -11.47 -6.59
C GLN A 36 -7.29 -12.57 -7.08
N GLN A 37 -6.93 -13.85 -6.92
CA GLN A 37 -7.74 -15.00 -7.35
C GLN A 37 -8.89 -15.30 -6.38
N ASP A 38 -8.73 -14.92 -5.11
CA ASP A 38 -9.74 -15.08 -4.06
C ASP A 38 -10.66 -13.86 -3.94
N HIS A 39 -10.40 -12.78 -4.69
CA HIS A 39 -11.18 -11.56 -4.63
C HIS A 39 -12.60 -11.75 -5.21
N PRO A 40 -13.68 -11.62 -4.40
CA PRO A 40 -15.05 -11.85 -4.87
C PRO A 40 -15.52 -10.89 -5.97
N GLY A 41 -14.91 -9.69 -6.05
CA GLY A 41 -15.17 -8.70 -7.10
C GLY A 41 -14.41 -8.96 -8.41
N GLY A 42 -13.61 -10.03 -8.46
CA GLY A 42 -12.79 -10.41 -9.62
C GLY A 42 -11.38 -9.82 -9.60
N GLU A 43 -10.42 -10.56 -10.17
CA GLU A 43 -9.02 -10.16 -10.24
C GLU A 43 -8.79 -8.93 -11.14
N GLU A 44 -9.64 -8.73 -12.14
CA GLU A 44 -9.51 -7.64 -13.12
C GLU A 44 -9.63 -6.27 -12.45
N ILE A 45 -10.50 -6.15 -11.44
CA ILE A 45 -10.66 -4.91 -10.67
C ILE A 45 -9.38 -4.57 -9.92
N LEU A 46 -8.75 -5.55 -9.26
CA LEU A 46 -7.49 -5.32 -8.56
C LEU A 46 -6.36 -4.95 -9.52
N ARG A 47 -6.31 -5.60 -10.69
CA ARG A 47 -5.32 -5.28 -11.74
C ARG A 47 -5.49 -3.87 -12.31
N ASN A 48 -6.72 -3.38 -12.42
CA ASN A 48 -6.99 -2.01 -12.87
C ASN A 48 -6.47 -0.95 -11.88
N PHE A 49 -6.36 -1.30 -10.59
CA PHE A 49 -5.80 -0.44 -9.55
C PHE A 49 -4.36 -0.78 -9.16
N ALA A 50 -3.69 -1.66 -9.91
CA ALA A 50 -2.32 -2.06 -9.63
C ALA A 50 -1.38 -0.84 -9.67
N GLY A 51 -0.64 -0.65 -8.58
CA GLY A 51 0.26 0.49 -8.38
C GLY A 51 -0.43 1.84 -8.16
N GLN A 52 -1.73 1.85 -7.83
CA GLN A 52 -2.55 3.06 -7.71
C GLN A 52 -3.32 3.13 -6.39
N ASP A 53 -3.95 4.29 -6.15
CA ASP A 53 -4.90 4.46 -5.05
C ASP A 53 -6.25 3.80 -5.40
N ALA A 54 -6.67 2.85 -4.58
CA ALA A 54 -7.94 2.16 -4.67
C ALA A 54 -8.92 2.61 -3.55
N THR A 55 -8.61 3.67 -2.81
CA THR A 55 -9.39 4.09 -1.62
C THR A 55 -10.85 4.35 -1.97
N THR A 56 -11.08 5.13 -3.03
CA THR A 56 -12.43 5.47 -3.50
C THR A 56 -13.16 4.22 -3.99
N ALA A 57 -12.52 3.39 -4.80
CA ALA A 57 -13.13 2.18 -5.35
C ALA A 57 -13.47 1.16 -4.26
N PHE A 58 -12.60 1.00 -3.28
CA PHE A 58 -12.82 0.11 -2.14
C PHE A 58 -14.00 0.59 -1.26
N THR A 59 -14.09 1.90 -1.03
CA THR A 59 -15.18 2.49 -0.23
C THR A 59 -16.52 2.47 -0.97
N ASP A 60 -16.52 2.81 -2.26
CA ASP A 60 -17.73 2.84 -3.12
C ASP A 60 -18.34 1.45 -3.30
N ALA A 61 -17.50 0.42 -3.41
CA ALA A 61 -17.95 -0.97 -3.51
C ALA A 61 -18.69 -1.47 -2.25
N GLY A 62 -18.59 -0.78 -1.10
CA GLY A 62 -19.32 -1.14 0.11
C GLY A 62 -18.88 -2.46 0.76
N HIS A 63 -17.56 -2.70 0.82
CA HIS A 63 -16.97 -3.92 1.38
C HIS A 63 -17.44 -4.20 2.83
N SER A 64 -17.65 -5.48 3.13
CA SER A 64 -18.06 -5.94 4.47
C SER A 64 -16.91 -5.90 5.47
N ARG A 65 -17.22 -5.97 6.78
CA ARG A 65 -16.20 -6.01 7.85
C ARG A 65 -15.13 -7.10 7.62
N ASP A 66 -15.55 -8.27 7.15
CA ASP A 66 -14.66 -9.40 6.85
C ASP A 66 -13.61 -9.03 5.78
N ALA A 67 -14.01 -8.25 4.79
CA ALA A 67 -13.10 -7.74 3.76
C ALA A 67 -12.09 -6.72 4.33
N TYR A 68 -12.47 -5.92 5.33
CA TYR A 68 -11.52 -5.06 6.04
C TYR A 68 -10.52 -5.89 6.88
N GLU A 69 -10.98 -6.94 7.57
CA GLU A 69 -10.08 -7.83 8.33
C GLU A 69 -9.10 -8.57 7.40
N LYS A 70 -9.57 -8.99 6.22
CA LYS A 70 -8.72 -9.55 5.18
C LYS A 70 -7.72 -8.52 4.68
N LEU A 71 -8.16 -7.28 4.43
CA LEU A 71 -7.31 -6.19 3.98
C LEU A 71 -6.18 -5.89 4.99
N GLU A 72 -6.48 -5.88 6.29
CA GLU A 72 -5.46 -5.70 7.33
C GLU A 72 -4.38 -6.79 7.31
N SER A 73 -4.74 -8.02 6.95
CA SER A 73 -3.78 -9.13 6.80
C SER A 73 -2.87 -8.99 5.59
N LEU A 74 -3.25 -8.17 4.59
CA LEU A 74 -2.48 -7.90 3.37
C LEU A 74 -1.62 -6.62 3.50
N LEU A 75 -1.69 -5.94 4.65
CA LEU A 75 -0.96 -4.72 4.91
C LEU A 75 0.55 -5.00 4.96
N ILE A 76 1.29 -4.36 4.07
CA ILE A 76 2.76 -4.46 4.05
C ILE A 76 3.44 -3.19 4.59
N GLY A 77 2.70 -2.07 4.69
CA GLY A 77 3.24 -0.81 5.17
C GLY A 77 2.35 0.39 4.92
N SER A 78 2.92 1.57 5.10
CA SER A 78 2.24 2.86 4.89
C SER A 78 2.81 3.59 3.68
N LEU A 79 1.97 4.37 3.02
CA LEU A 79 2.39 5.22 1.92
C LEU A 79 2.96 6.52 2.49
N GLU A 80 4.17 6.89 2.09
CA GLU A 80 4.77 8.17 2.48
C GLU A 80 3.90 9.32 1.96
N PRO A 81 3.41 10.22 2.83
CA PRO A 81 2.76 11.43 2.37
C PRO A 81 3.80 12.25 1.60
N GLU A 82 3.42 12.85 0.46
CA GLU A 82 4.31 13.66 -0.40
C GLU A 82 4.87 14.94 0.28
N VAL A 83 4.80 15.04 1.60
CA VAL A 83 5.24 16.19 2.37
C VAL A 83 6.71 16.04 2.75
N SER A 84 7.54 16.61 1.88
CA SER A 84 8.70 17.44 2.23
C SER A 84 9.86 16.75 2.94
N GLN A 85 10.94 16.60 2.17
CA GLN A 85 12.34 16.57 2.61
C GLN A 85 12.59 15.99 4.00
N LYS A 86 13.08 14.75 4.02
CA LYS A 86 13.96 14.22 5.06
C LYS A 86 14.79 15.38 5.64
N LYS A 87 14.49 15.82 6.86
CA LYS A 87 15.52 16.47 7.67
C LYS A 87 16.63 15.41 7.76
N PRO A 88 17.85 15.68 7.28
CA PRO A 88 18.91 14.70 7.43
C PRO A 88 19.06 14.41 8.92
N ASN A 89 19.09 13.12 9.25
CA ASN A 89 19.55 12.61 10.53
C ASN A 89 20.77 13.41 10.97
N SER A 90 20.62 14.29 11.96
CA SER A 90 21.76 14.89 12.65
C SER A 90 22.26 13.84 13.63
N LEU A 91 22.97 12.83 13.10
CA LEU A 91 23.85 12.01 13.89
C LEU A 91 25.10 12.86 14.17
N ALA A 92 25.25 13.24 15.42
CA ALA A 92 26.50 13.74 16.01
C ALA A 92 27.67 12.78 15.66
N PHE A 93 28.95 13.17 15.57
CA PHE A 93 29.83 13.83 16.55
C PHE A 93 31.16 14.24 15.81
N PRO A 94 32.30 14.46 16.50
CA PRO A 94 32.83 15.70 17.09
C PRO A 94 34.12 16.20 16.36
N VAL A 95 34.84 17.14 17.00
CA VAL A 95 36.18 17.71 16.70
C VAL A 95 36.19 18.86 15.66
N ASN A 96 36.77 20.03 15.93
CA ASN A 96 38.04 20.31 16.61
C ASN A 96 38.01 21.63 17.38
#